data_AF-A0A8C9UJ56-F1
#
_entry.id   AF-A0A8C9UJ56-F1
#
_cell.length_a   1.000
_cell.length_b   1.000
_cell.length_c   1.000
_cell.angle_alpha   90.00
_cell.angle_beta   90.00
_cell.angle_gamma   90.00
#
_symmetry.space_group_name_H-M   'P 1'
#
loop_
_entity.id
_entity.type
_entity.pdbx_description
1 polymer ?
#
loop_
_entity_poly.entity_id
_entity_poly.type
_entity_poly.pdbx_seq_one_letter_code
_entity_poly.pdbx_strand_id
1 'polypeptide(L)'
;MDLLCGYVPWNFHEPQPGQYRFSEDHDVEYFIRLAHELGLLVILRPGPYICAEWDMGGLPAWLLEKESIVLRSSDPDYLAAVDKWLGVLLPKMRPLLYQNGGPIITVQVENEYGSYFACDFNYMRFLQKRFRHHLGDNVFLFTTDGAQKSFLKCGTLQGLYATVDFGTGSNVTADFQTQRKVEPNGPLVNSEFYTGWLDHWGQPHSTVKTEVLASSLYEILARGASVNLYMFIGGTNFAYWNGANTPYAPQPTSYDYDAPLSEAGDLTEKYFVLRKVIQMVSAPLGALGHDCIAI
;
A
#
# COMPACT_ATOMS: atom_id res chain seq x y z
N MET A 1 10.02 0.22 14.45
CA MET A 1 9.53 0.15 13.05
C MET A 1 10.51 0.95 12.27
N ASP A 2 11.06 0.35 11.24
CA ASP A 2 12.20 0.91 10.52
C ASP A 2 11.73 1.43 9.15
N LEU A 3 10.41 1.37 8.90
CA LEU A 3 9.76 1.62 7.63
C LEU A 3 8.35 2.21 7.81
N LEU A 4 7.96 3.06 6.87
CA LEU A 4 6.63 3.62 6.63
C LEU A 4 6.12 3.15 5.25
N CYS A 5 4.85 2.76 5.16
CA CYS A 5 4.18 2.47 3.88
C CYS A 5 3.05 3.48 3.66
N GLY A 6 2.92 4.03 2.45
CA GLY A 6 1.92 5.06 2.17
C GLY A 6 1.42 5.04 0.73
N TYR A 7 0.11 5.29 0.57
CA TYR A 7 -0.52 5.53 -0.73
C TYR A 7 -0.38 6.98 -1.18
N VAL A 8 -0.55 7.21 -2.49
CA VAL A 8 -0.68 8.56 -3.07
C VAL A 8 -2.03 8.66 -3.81
N PRO A 9 -3.08 9.22 -3.20
CA PRO A 9 -4.39 9.33 -3.84
C PRO A 9 -4.34 10.36 -4.99
N TRP A 10 -4.53 9.91 -6.22
CA TRP A 10 -4.44 10.79 -7.39
C TRP A 10 -5.48 11.93 -7.35
N ASN A 11 -6.72 11.63 -7.00
CA ASN A 11 -7.79 12.63 -6.85
C ASN A 11 -7.52 13.72 -5.79
N PHE A 12 -6.68 13.43 -4.79
CA PHE A 12 -6.24 14.40 -3.79
C PHE A 12 -5.25 15.42 -4.38
N HIS A 13 -4.41 14.97 -5.31
CA HIS A 13 -3.38 15.80 -5.93
C HIS A 13 -3.78 16.43 -7.27
N GLU A 14 -4.73 15.86 -8.02
CA GLU A 14 -5.22 16.41 -9.30
C GLU A 14 -6.77 16.48 -9.31
N PRO A 15 -7.38 17.37 -8.50
CA PRO A 15 -8.84 17.49 -8.41
C PRO A 15 -9.50 17.94 -9.71
N GLN A 16 -8.76 18.61 -10.59
CA GLN A 16 -9.16 18.93 -11.96
C GLN A 16 -7.99 18.63 -12.91
N PRO A 17 -8.23 18.25 -14.18
CA PRO A 17 -7.16 17.95 -15.12
C PRO A 17 -6.13 19.09 -15.23
N GLY A 18 -4.86 18.78 -14.96
CA GLY A 18 -3.75 19.73 -15.01
C GLY A 18 -3.64 20.70 -13.84
N GLN A 19 -4.51 20.63 -12.83
CA GLN A 19 -4.44 21.46 -11.63
C GLN A 19 -3.94 20.63 -10.45
N TYR A 20 -2.70 20.87 -10.03
CA TYR A 20 -2.03 20.04 -9.04
C TYR A 20 -1.95 20.68 -7.65
N ARG A 21 -2.09 19.86 -6.60
CA ARG A 21 -1.90 20.24 -5.20
C ARG A 21 -0.76 19.42 -4.59
N PHE A 22 0.33 20.10 -4.22
CA PHE A 22 1.52 19.52 -3.59
C PHE A 22 2.08 20.44 -2.49
N SER A 23 1.19 21.08 -1.73
CA SER A 23 1.56 22.03 -0.67
C SER A 23 0.69 21.82 0.54
N GLU A 24 1.17 22.26 1.69
CA GLU A 24 0.49 22.10 2.99
C GLU A 24 0.17 20.60 3.23
N ASP A 25 -1.08 20.26 3.53
CA ASP A 25 -1.51 18.88 3.77
C ASP A 25 -1.40 17.96 2.54
N HIS A 26 -1.11 18.52 1.35
CA HIS A 26 -0.93 17.78 0.11
C HIS A 26 0.56 17.60 -0.26
N ASP A 27 1.51 18.01 0.59
CA ASP A 27 2.94 17.91 0.30
C ASP A 27 3.51 16.51 0.60
N VAL A 28 3.27 15.57 -0.31
CA VAL A 28 3.81 14.20 -0.22
C VAL A 28 5.34 14.16 -0.26
N GLU A 29 5.99 15.13 -0.92
CA GLU A 29 7.45 15.18 -0.97
C GLU A 29 8.02 15.53 0.40
N TYR A 30 7.39 16.48 1.11
CA TYR A 30 7.74 16.81 2.49
C TYR A 30 7.47 15.66 3.45
N PHE A 31 6.31 14.99 3.33
CA PHE A 31 5.98 13.84 4.17
C PHE A 31 7.04 12.73 4.08
N ILE A 32 7.49 12.41 2.85
CA ILE A 32 8.55 11.42 2.63
C ILE A 32 9.90 11.91 3.17
N ARG A 33 10.25 13.19 2.99
CA ARG A 33 11.47 13.76 3.60
C ARG A 33 11.44 13.71 5.13
N LEU A 34 10.29 13.99 5.74
CA LEU A 34 10.12 13.90 7.18
C LEU A 34 10.33 12.45 7.69
N ALA A 35 9.80 11.45 6.98
CA ALA A 35 10.09 10.05 7.29
C ALA A 35 11.60 9.76 7.23
N HIS A 36 12.30 10.28 6.22
CA HIS A 36 13.76 10.15 6.10
C HIS A 36 14.51 10.81 7.26
N GLU A 37 14.13 12.02 7.66
CA GLU A 37 14.72 12.74 8.81
C GLU A 37 14.54 11.98 10.13
N LEU A 38 13.44 11.23 10.26
CA LEU A 38 13.17 10.35 11.40
C LEU A 38 13.86 8.98 11.30
N GLY A 39 14.65 8.73 10.24
CA GLY A 39 15.37 7.48 10.02
C GLY A 39 14.48 6.33 9.54
N LEU A 40 13.30 6.61 8.99
CA LEU A 40 12.39 5.61 8.43
C LEU A 40 12.64 5.44 6.92
N LEU A 41 12.68 4.18 6.48
CA LEU A 41 12.57 3.82 5.07
C LEU A 41 11.12 3.96 4.59
N VAL A 42 10.90 4.03 3.28
CA VAL A 42 9.56 4.20 2.70
C VAL A 42 9.27 3.14 1.65
N ILE A 43 8.11 2.48 1.78
CA ILE A 43 7.43 1.76 0.71
C ILE A 43 6.40 2.69 0.10
N LEU A 44 6.58 3.08 -1.16
CA LEU A 44 5.65 3.98 -1.84
C LEU A 44 4.62 3.18 -2.63
N ARG A 45 3.34 3.53 -2.49
CA ARG A 45 2.24 2.90 -3.25
C ARG A 45 1.47 3.96 -4.05
N PRO A 46 2.01 4.40 -5.20
CA PRO A 46 1.47 5.56 -5.93
C PRO A 46 0.27 5.25 -6.85
N GLY A 47 -0.25 4.01 -6.82
CA GLY A 47 -1.40 3.62 -7.63
C GLY A 47 -1.08 3.39 -9.12
N PRO A 48 -1.91 3.88 -10.07
CA PRO A 48 -2.80 5.06 -9.95
C PRO A 48 -4.13 4.82 -9.22
N TYR A 49 -4.58 3.57 -9.14
CA TYR A 49 -5.67 3.14 -8.25
C TYR A 49 -5.09 2.59 -6.95
N ILE A 50 -5.66 2.95 -5.80
CA ILE A 50 -5.15 2.59 -4.47
C ILE A 50 -6.15 1.85 -3.59
N CYS A 51 -7.43 1.74 -3.98
CA CYS A 51 -8.49 1.22 -3.11
C CYS A 51 -8.62 2.05 -1.81
N ALA A 52 -8.07 1.57 -0.71
CA ALA A 52 -7.82 2.29 0.55
C ALA A 52 -9.06 2.88 1.24
N GLU A 53 -10.27 2.36 0.96
CA GLU A 53 -11.53 2.92 1.46
C GLU A 53 -11.66 4.44 1.19
N TRP A 54 -11.01 4.90 0.13
CA TRP A 54 -10.92 6.30 -0.27
C TRP A 54 -11.81 6.54 -1.48
N ASP A 55 -12.30 7.78 -1.63
CA ASP A 55 -13.18 8.19 -2.73
C ASP A 55 -12.65 7.69 -4.08
N MET A 56 -13.51 6.94 -4.79
CA MET A 56 -13.23 6.30 -6.08
C MET A 56 -11.89 5.52 -6.14
N GLY A 57 -11.41 5.00 -5.01
CA GLY A 57 -10.13 4.30 -4.92
C GLY A 57 -8.93 5.17 -5.29
N GLY A 58 -9.04 6.49 -5.08
CA GLY A 58 -8.02 7.49 -5.43
C GLY A 58 -8.09 7.98 -6.87
N LEU A 59 -8.96 7.43 -7.71
CA LEU A 59 -9.10 7.88 -9.10
C LEU A 59 -9.88 9.21 -9.17
N PRO A 60 -9.47 10.20 -9.97
CA PRO A 60 -10.24 11.43 -10.10
C PRO A 60 -11.57 11.23 -10.81
N ALA A 61 -12.64 11.82 -10.25
CA ALA A 61 -13.99 11.71 -10.79
C ALA A 61 -14.13 12.28 -12.22
N TRP A 62 -13.29 13.25 -12.63
CA TRP A 62 -13.30 13.80 -13.98
C TRP A 62 -12.95 12.76 -15.07
N LEU A 63 -12.36 11.61 -14.71
CA LEU A 63 -12.21 10.49 -15.63
C LEU A 63 -13.55 9.99 -16.17
N LEU A 64 -14.63 10.16 -15.39
CA LEU A 64 -15.99 9.73 -15.74
C LEU A 64 -16.70 10.69 -16.71
N GLU A 65 -16.08 11.81 -17.10
CA GLU A 65 -16.61 12.65 -18.19
C GLU A 65 -16.71 11.86 -19.51
N LYS A 66 -15.85 10.86 -19.68
CA LYS A 66 -16.05 9.80 -20.67
C LYS A 66 -16.93 8.70 -20.06
N GLU A 67 -18.22 8.72 -20.35
CA GLU A 67 -19.20 7.75 -19.82
C GLU A 67 -18.85 6.28 -20.12
N SER A 68 -18.15 6.02 -21.22
CA SER A 68 -17.75 4.68 -21.66
C SER A 68 -16.34 4.27 -21.22
N ILE A 69 -15.69 5.04 -20.35
CA ILE A 69 -14.34 4.75 -19.89
C ILE A 69 -14.30 3.41 -19.16
N VAL A 70 -13.32 2.57 -19.51
CA VAL A 70 -13.02 1.37 -18.73
C VAL A 70 -11.83 1.65 -17.82
N LEU A 71 -12.11 1.99 -16.56
CA LEU A 71 -11.08 2.25 -15.55
C LEU A 71 -10.21 1.02 -15.34
N ARG A 72 -8.94 1.24 -14.95
CA ARG A 72 -7.94 0.20 -14.66
C ARG A 72 -7.79 -0.81 -15.81
N SER A 73 -7.75 -0.30 -17.03
CA SER A 73 -7.60 -1.10 -18.25
C SER A 73 -6.72 -0.37 -19.27
N SER A 74 -6.52 -0.99 -20.44
CA SER A 74 -5.81 -0.35 -21.57
C SER A 74 -6.70 0.58 -22.42
N ASP A 75 -7.85 1.03 -21.89
CA ASP A 75 -8.62 2.12 -22.48
C ASP A 75 -7.69 3.33 -22.79
N PRO A 76 -7.59 3.77 -24.05
CA PRO A 76 -6.64 4.81 -24.43
C PRO A 76 -6.78 6.13 -23.67
N ASP A 77 -8.01 6.52 -23.32
CA ASP A 77 -8.26 7.78 -22.62
C ASP A 77 -7.88 7.67 -21.14
N TYR A 78 -8.13 6.51 -20.53
CA TYR A 78 -7.64 6.20 -19.18
C TYR A 78 -6.12 6.17 -19.15
N LEU A 79 -5.47 5.46 -20.08
CA LEU A 79 -4.00 5.41 -20.17
C LEU A 79 -3.39 6.80 -20.39
N ALA A 80 -3.99 7.64 -21.23
CA ALA A 80 -3.50 8.99 -21.49
C ALA A 80 -3.59 9.88 -20.24
N ALA A 81 -4.66 9.75 -19.45
CA ALA A 81 -4.79 10.45 -18.18
C ALA A 81 -3.77 9.95 -17.14
N VAL A 82 -3.64 8.63 -16.99
CA VAL A 82 -2.65 8.00 -16.12
C VAL A 82 -1.22 8.41 -16.51
N ASP A 83 -0.91 8.50 -17.81
CA ASP A 83 0.42 8.87 -18.26
C ASP A 83 0.81 10.30 -17.83
N LYS A 84 -0.13 11.24 -17.98
CA LYS A 84 0.06 12.63 -17.55
C LYS A 84 0.28 12.70 -16.04
N TRP A 85 -0.54 12.01 -15.26
CA TRP A 85 -0.41 11.96 -13.81
C TRP A 85 0.93 11.40 -13.36
N LEU A 86 1.30 10.21 -13.85
CA LEU A 86 2.58 9.58 -13.52
C LEU A 86 3.78 10.43 -14.01
N GLY A 87 3.61 11.15 -15.12
CA GLY A 87 4.57 12.13 -15.63
C GLY A 87 4.77 13.36 -14.75
N VAL A 88 3.86 13.64 -13.81
CA VAL A 88 4.01 14.67 -12.78
C VAL A 88 4.52 14.09 -11.47
N LEU A 89 3.90 13.01 -10.99
CA LEU A 89 4.22 12.42 -9.69
C LEU A 89 5.61 11.76 -9.68
N LEU A 90 5.91 10.87 -10.63
CA LEU A 90 7.10 10.02 -10.52
C LEU A 90 8.42 10.79 -10.64
N PRO A 91 8.55 11.86 -11.45
CA PRO A 91 9.73 12.73 -11.41
C PRO A 91 9.96 13.38 -10.04
N LYS A 92 8.91 13.70 -9.28
CA LYS A 92 9.02 14.21 -7.89
C LYS A 92 9.49 13.13 -6.92
N MET A 93 9.10 11.88 -7.15
CA MET A 93 9.50 10.74 -6.31
C MET A 93 10.94 10.28 -6.63
N ARG A 94 11.44 10.49 -7.85
CA ARG A 94 12.75 10.01 -8.29
C ARG A 94 13.91 10.45 -7.37
N PRO A 95 14.05 11.73 -6.97
CA PRO A 95 15.12 12.14 -6.04
C PRO A 95 15.02 11.49 -4.65
N LEU A 96 13.83 11.03 -4.27
CA LEU A 96 13.55 10.42 -2.96
C LEU A 96 13.79 8.90 -2.96
N LEU A 97 14.20 8.30 -4.09
CA LEU A 97 14.59 6.90 -4.17
C LEU A 97 15.87 6.64 -3.38
N TYR A 98 15.98 5.45 -2.79
CA TYR A 98 17.11 5.05 -1.95
C TYR A 98 18.45 5.13 -2.67
N GLN A 99 18.53 4.67 -3.93
CA GLN A 99 19.72 4.79 -4.75
C GLN A 99 20.12 6.24 -5.10
N ASN A 100 19.21 7.20 -4.90
CA ASN A 100 19.44 8.63 -5.10
C ASN A 100 19.61 9.39 -3.77
N GLY A 101 19.70 8.68 -2.65
CA GLY A 101 19.93 9.24 -1.32
C GLY A 101 18.66 9.53 -0.51
N GLY A 102 17.47 9.15 -0.99
CA GLY A 102 16.21 9.29 -0.23
C GLY A 102 15.79 8.02 0.53
N PRO A 103 14.59 7.98 1.13
CA PRO A 103 14.12 6.83 1.92
C PRO A 103 13.38 5.76 1.11
N ILE A 104 12.96 6.02 -0.14
CA ILE A 104 12.05 5.10 -0.87
C ILE A 104 12.82 3.88 -1.37
N ILE A 105 12.54 2.71 -0.79
CA ILE A 105 13.24 1.46 -1.11
C ILE A 105 12.50 0.59 -2.14
N THR A 106 11.17 0.62 -2.13
CA THR A 106 10.33 -0.15 -3.05
C THR A 106 9.12 0.68 -3.47
N VAL A 107 8.58 0.37 -4.65
CA VAL A 107 7.41 1.05 -5.20
C VAL A 107 6.40 0.04 -5.73
N GLN A 108 5.17 0.09 -5.22
CA GLN A 108 4.09 -0.76 -5.71
C GLN A 108 3.58 -0.24 -7.06
N VAL A 109 3.26 -1.15 -7.97
CA VAL A 109 2.60 -0.84 -9.24
C VAL A 109 1.16 -1.34 -9.16
N GLU A 110 0.19 -0.45 -9.32
CA GLU A 110 -1.24 -0.78 -9.13
C GLU A 110 -1.54 -1.23 -7.69
N ASN A 111 -2.75 -1.74 -7.43
CA ASN A 111 -3.19 -2.27 -6.14
C ASN A 111 -4.23 -3.37 -6.32
N GLU A 112 -3.90 -4.60 -5.91
CA GLU A 112 -4.78 -5.77 -5.99
C GLU A 112 -5.47 -5.91 -7.36
N TYR A 113 -4.70 -5.80 -8.44
CA TYR A 113 -5.26 -5.87 -9.79
C TYR A 113 -5.89 -7.23 -10.08
N GLY A 114 -5.43 -8.27 -9.37
CA GLY A 114 -6.01 -9.61 -9.35
C GLY A 114 -7.47 -9.67 -8.91
N SER A 115 -7.91 -8.71 -8.10
CA SER A 115 -9.28 -8.58 -7.61
C SER A 115 -10.19 -7.81 -8.58
N TYR A 116 -9.65 -7.33 -9.70
CA TYR A 116 -10.39 -6.57 -10.70
C TYR A 116 -10.71 -7.40 -11.95
N PHE A 117 -11.94 -7.23 -12.47
CA PHE A 117 -12.48 -8.11 -13.51
C PHE A 117 -11.75 -8.02 -14.86
N ALA A 118 -11.11 -6.89 -15.18
CA ALA A 118 -10.57 -6.62 -16.50
C ALA A 118 -9.40 -7.55 -16.86
N CYS A 119 -8.57 -7.94 -15.88
CA CYS A 119 -7.41 -8.81 -16.09
C CYS A 119 -6.54 -8.39 -17.30
N ASP A 120 -6.35 -7.09 -17.49
CA ASP A 120 -5.67 -6.51 -18.65
C ASP A 120 -4.17 -6.37 -18.41
N PHE A 121 -3.39 -7.32 -18.92
CA PHE A 121 -1.94 -7.28 -18.81
C PHE A 121 -1.27 -6.20 -19.68
N ASN A 122 -1.95 -5.63 -20.68
CA ASN A 122 -1.39 -4.51 -21.44
C ASN A 122 -1.36 -3.24 -20.60
N TYR A 123 -2.39 -3.04 -19.77
CA TYR A 123 -2.40 -1.99 -18.75
C TYR A 123 -1.27 -2.18 -17.74
N MET A 124 -1.11 -3.37 -17.16
CA MET A 124 -0.03 -3.62 -16.19
C MET A 124 1.36 -3.43 -16.81
N ARG A 125 1.59 -3.88 -18.06
CA ARG A 125 2.85 -3.62 -18.79
C ARG A 125 3.05 -2.14 -19.11
N PHE A 126 1.99 -1.41 -19.43
CA PHE A 126 2.05 0.02 -19.61
C PHE A 126 2.53 0.72 -18.33
N LEU A 127 1.93 0.40 -17.18
CA LEU A 127 2.33 0.96 -15.89
C LEU A 127 3.81 0.64 -15.58
N GLN A 128 4.21 -0.64 -15.67
CA GLN A 128 5.60 -1.04 -15.48
C GLN A 128 6.55 -0.21 -16.34
N LYS A 129 6.23 -0.02 -17.63
CA LYS A 129 7.04 0.79 -18.56
C LYS A 129 7.13 2.26 -18.12
N ARG A 130 6.02 2.87 -17.70
CA ARG A 130 6.02 4.29 -17.25
C ARG A 130 6.77 4.47 -15.93
N PHE A 131 6.64 3.54 -15.00
CA PHE A 131 7.41 3.54 -13.76
C PHE A 131 8.90 3.41 -14.03
N ARG A 132 9.31 2.44 -14.85
CA ARG A 132 10.72 2.28 -15.25
C ARG A 132 11.27 3.51 -15.97
N HIS A 133 10.49 4.09 -16.87
CA HIS A 133 10.89 5.31 -17.58
C HIS A 133 11.22 6.47 -16.63
N HIS A 134 10.39 6.71 -15.60
CA HIS A 134 10.56 7.84 -14.69
C HIS A 134 11.48 7.54 -13.51
N LEU A 135 11.45 6.33 -12.95
CA LEU A 135 12.19 5.96 -11.73
C LEU A 135 13.54 5.27 -12.03
N GLY A 136 13.74 4.79 -13.26
CA GLY A 136 14.90 4.00 -13.67
C GLY A 136 14.77 2.51 -13.38
N ASP A 137 15.81 1.76 -13.75
CA ASP A 137 15.77 0.28 -13.72
C ASP A 137 16.17 -0.32 -12.37
N ASN A 138 16.77 0.47 -11.48
CA ASN A 138 17.29 -0.02 -10.20
C ASN A 138 16.26 -0.08 -9.07
N VAL A 139 15.19 0.72 -9.14
CA VAL A 139 14.15 0.69 -8.09
C VAL A 139 13.46 -0.66 -8.09
N PHE A 140 13.17 -1.19 -6.90
CA PHE A 140 12.43 -2.43 -6.78
C PHE A 140 10.93 -2.14 -6.97
N LEU A 141 10.34 -2.70 -8.03
CA LEU A 141 8.92 -2.58 -8.31
C LEU A 141 8.21 -3.88 -7.93
N PHE A 142 7.06 -3.78 -7.28
CA PHE A 142 6.30 -4.94 -6.83
C PHE A 142 4.79 -4.76 -7.05
N THR A 143 4.03 -5.86 -6.97
CA THR A 143 2.56 -5.88 -6.92
C THR A 143 2.09 -6.51 -5.62
N THR A 144 0.90 -6.18 -5.17
CA THR A 144 0.24 -6.80 -4.01
C THR A 144 -1.13 -7.29 -4.43
N ASP A 145 -1.46 -8.52 -4.04
CA ASP A 145 -2.75 -9.16 -4.24
C ASP A 145 -3.02 -10.14 -3.09
N GLY A 146 -4.30 -10.36 -2.76
CA GLY A 146 -4.69 -11.36 -1.77
C GLY A 146 -4.04 -12.74 -2.00
N ALA A 147 -3.70 -13.42 -0.91
CA ALA A 147 -2.93 -14.68 -0.90
C ALA A 147 -3.68 -15.93 -1.45
N GLN A 148 -4.29 -15.81 -2.63
CA GLN A 148 -4.98 -16.88 -3.34
C GLN A 148 -4.59 -16.91 -4.81
N LYS A 149 -4.58 -18.12 -5.39
CA LYS A 149 -4.22 -18.33 -6.80
C LYS A 149 -5.11 -17.53 -7.78
N SER A 150 -6.38 -17.32 -7.44
CA SER A 150 -7.32 -16.56 -8.27
C SER A 150 -6.91 -15.09 -8.42
N PHE A 151 -6.50 -14.44 -7.34
CA PHE A 151 -6.05 -13.05 -7.38
C PHE A 151 -4.70 -12.93 -8.09
N LEU A 152 -3.72 -13.75 -7.69
CA LEU A 152 -2.40 -13.75 -8.32
C LEU A 152 -2.41 -14.04 -9.83
N LYS A 153 -3.45 -14.72 -10.33
CA LYS A 153 -3.58 -15.02 -11.77
C LYS A 153 -3.60 -13.75 -12.62
N CYS A 154 -4.25 -12.68 -12.17
CA CYS A 154 -4.41 -11.44 -12.92
C CYS A 154 -3.59 -10.28 -12.34
N GLY A 155 -3.14 -10.38 -11.09
CA GLY A 155 -2.39 -9.32 -10.42
C GLY A 155 -0.86 -9.39 -10.58
N THR A 156 -0.31 -10.55 -10.95
CA THR A 156 1.14 -10.72 -11.11
C THR A 156 1.62 -10.40 -12.53
N LEU A 157 2.82 -9.84 -12.66
CA LEU A 157 3.43 -9.53 -13.95
C LEU A 157 4.94 -9.78 -13.93
N GLN A 158 5.48 -10.45 -14.95
CA GLN A 158 6.92 -10.66 -15.09
C GLN A 158 7.71 -9.34 -14.99
N GLY A 159 8.72 -9.31 -14.12
CA GLY A 159 9.57 -8.14 -13.88
C GLY A 159 9.03 -7.14 -12.85
N LEU A 160 7.88 -7.44 -12.23
CA LEU A 160 7.40 -6.88 -10.97
C LEU A 160 7.39 -8.00 -9.94
N TYR A 161 7.97 -7.78 -8.75
CA TYR A 161 7.97 -8.81 -7.71
C TYR A 161 6.57 -8.98 -7.12
N ALA A 162 6.06 -10.21 -7.02
CA ALA A 162 4.75 -10.45 -6.44
C ALA A 162 4.81 -10.61 -4.90
N THR A 163 4.13 -9.72 -4.19
CA THR A 163 3.85 -9.86 -2.76
C THR A 163 2.40 -10.28 -2.56
N VAL A 164 2.06 -10.66 -1.33
CA VAL A 164 0.68 -11.00 -0.96
C VAL A 164 0.19 -10.12 0.18
N ASP A 165 -1.12 -10.06 0.37
CA ASP A 165 -1.74 -9.56 1.59
C ASP A 165 -2.63 -10.62 2.25
N PHE A 166 -2.76 -10.52 3.58
CA PHE A 166 -3.63 -11.35 4.40
C PHE A 166 -3.66 -10.86 5.86
N GLY A 167 -4.76 -11.12 6.56
CA GLY A 167 -4.97 -10.71 7.96
C GLY A 167 -4.79 -11.83 8.98
N THR A 168 -5.32 -11.62 10.18
CA THR A 168 -5.19 -12.56 11.31
C THR A 168 -6.05 -13.83 11.19
N GLY A 169 -7.02 -13.85 10.27
CA GLY A 169 -7.93 -14.98 10.07
C GLY A 169 -7.42 -16.07 9.13
N SER A 170 -6.22 -15.90 8.56
CA SER A 170 -5.68 -16.78 7.52
C SER A 170 -4.59 -17.73 8.06
N ASN A 171 -4.13 -18.65 7.20
CA ASN A 171 -3.03 -19.55 7.53
C ASN A 171 -1.74 -19.01 6.91
N VAL A 172 -0.91 -18.35 7.74
CA VAL A 172 0.35 -17.71 7.33
C VAL A 172 1.24 -18.62 6.48
N THR A 173 1.29 -19.91 6.80
CA THR A 173 2.10 -20.88 6.04
C THR A 173 1.51 -21.12 4.65
N ALA A 174 0.19 -21.30 4.55
CA ALA A 174 -0.49 -21.51 3.26
C ALA A 174 -0.45 -20.25 2.38
N ASP A 175 -0.54 -19.07 3.00
CA ASP A 175 -0.52 -17.79 2.30
C ASP A 175 0.86 -17.53 1.68
N PHE A 176 1.94 -17.71 2.46
CA PHE A 176 3.30 -17.60 1.93
C PHE A 176 3.67 -18.73 0.95
N GLN A 177 3.12 -19.93 1.10
CA GLN A 177 3.22 -20.96 0.06
C GLN A 177 2.54 -20.53 -1.25
N THR A 178 1.51 -19.70 -1.18
CA THR A 178 0.85 -19.14 -2.36
C THR A 178 1.72 -18.09 -3.03
N GLN A 179 2.36 -17.19 -2.26
CA GLN A 179 3.39 -16.29 -2.79
C GLN A 179 4.53 -17.08 -3.48
N ARG A 180 5.02 -18.16 -2.84
CA ARG A 180 6.12 -18.98 -3.38
C ARG A 180 5.81 -19.68 -4.70
N LYS A 181 4.54 -19.82 -5.08
CA LYS A 181 4.16 -20.38 -6.39
C LYS A 181 4.44 -19.41 -7.54
N VAL A 182 4.44 -18.11 -7.28
CA VAL A 182 4.70 -17.06 -8.26
C VAL A 182 6.10 -16.45 -8.10
N GLU A 183 6.62 -16.43 -6.87
CA GLU A 183 7.99 -16.00 -6.54
C GLU A 183 8.74 -17.12 -5.80
N PRO A 184 9.31 -18.10 -6.54
CA PRO A 184 10.01 -19.23 -5.93
C PRO A 184 11.20 -18.82 -5.05
N ASN A 185 11.78 -17.65 -5.31
CA ASN A 185 12.92 -17.08 -4.61
C ASN A 185 12.63 -15.64 -4.16
N GLY A 186 13.51 -15.07 -3.32
CA GLY A 186 13.35 -13.72 -2.77
C GLY A 186 12.60 -13.68 -1.43
N PRO A 187 12.35 -12.47 -0.87
CA PRO A 187 11.76 -12.33 0.46
C PRO A 187 10.30 -12.81 0.50
N LEU A 188 9.87 -13.32 1.66
CA LEU A 188 8.44 -13.43 1.93
C LEU A 188 7.93 -12.05 2.33
N VAL A 189 6.82 -11.59 1.76
CA VAL A 189 6.32 -10.23 2.01
C VAL A 189 4.81 -10.27 2.16
N ASN A 190 4.32 -9.87 3.34
CA ASN A 190 2.93 -9.48 3.54
C ASN A 190 2.82 -7.95 3.49
N SER A 191 2.33 -7.42 2.37
CA SER A 191 2.28 -5.98 2.11
C SER A 191 1.10 -5.29 2.79
N GLU A 192 0.09 -6.04 3.26
CA GLU A 192 -1.01 -5.52 4.08
C GLU A 192 -1.43 -6.56 5.12
N PHE A 193 -0.78 -6.51 6.28
CA PHE A 193 -1.18 -7.30 7.44
C PHE A 193 -2.20 -6.52 8.26
N TYR A 194 -3.47 -6.95 8.17
CA TYR A 194 -4.61 -6.21 8.69
C TYR A 194 -4.64 -6.17 10.24
N THR A 195 -4.42 -4.99 10.83
CA THR A 195 -4.39 -4.75 12.29
C THR A 195 -5.76 -4.62 12.94
N GLY A 196 -6.75 -4.36 12.11
CA GLY A 196 -8.15 -4.17 12.38
C GLY A 196 -8.91 -4.28 11.05
N TRP A 197 -9.98 -3.51 10.85
CA TRP A 197 -10.74 -3.53 9.60
C TRP A 197 -11.51 -2.24 9.36
N LEU A 198 -11.97 -2.05 8.12
CA LEU A 198 -12.84 -0.95 7.75
C LEU A 198 -14.25 -1.08 8.35
N ASP A 199 -14.92 0.06 8.51
CA ASP A 199 -16.32 0.14 8.95
C ASP A 199 -17.25 0.54 7.81
N HIS A 200 -18.56 0.31 7.99
CA HIS A 200 -19.62 0.88 7.16
C HIS A 200 -20.66 1.58 8.02
N TRP A 201 -21.23 2.67 7.50
CA TRP A 201 -22.35 3.32 8.18
C TRP A 201 -23.50 2.35 8.46
N GLY A 202 -23.97 2.34 9.70
CA GLY A 202 -25.06 1.46 10.14
C GLY A 202 -24.63 0.03 10.48
N GLN A 203 -23.34 -0.31 10.36
CA GLN A 203 -22.78 -1.58 10.85
C GLN A 203 -22.08 -1.40 12.21
N PRO A 204 -21.89 -2.48 13.00
CA PRO A 204 -21.05 -2.43 14.18
C PRO A 204 -19.61 -2.05 13.83
N HIS A 205 -18.95 -1.30 14.72
CA HIS A 205 -17.53 -0.99 14.60
C HIS A 205 -16.68 -2.27 14.60
N SER A 206 -15.78 -2.37 13.63
CA SER A 206 -14.90 -3.50 13.43
C SER A 206 -13.73 -3.47 14.40
N THR A 207 -13.44 -4.62 15.02
CA THR A 207 -12.30 -4.76 15.93
C THR A 207 -11.59 -6.09 15.70
N VAL A 208 -10.28 -6.11 15.84
CA VAL A 208 -9.44 -7.30 15.83
C VAL A 208 -8.73 -7.41 17.19
N LYS A 209 -8.86 -8.59 17.81
CA LYS A 209 -8.26 -8.85 19.12
C LYS A 209 -6.73 -8.76 19.08
N THR A 210 -6.18 -8.00 20.01
CA THR A 210 -4.74 -7.76 20.15
C THR A 210 -3.94 -9.04 20.25
N GLU A 211 -4.42 -10.09 20.94
CA GLU A 211 -3.69 -11.35 21.12
C GLU A 211 -3.55 -12.13 19.81
N VAL A 212 -4.60 -12.14 18.99
CA VAL A 212 -4.59 -12.83 17.69
C VAL A 212 -3.64 -12.09 16.75
N LEU A 213 -3.72 -10.75 16.72
CA LEU A 213 -2.83 -9.92 15.92
C LEU A 213 -1.36 -10.12 16.31
N ALA A 214 -1.05 -10.12 17.60
CA ALA A 214 0.30 -10.32 18.12
C ALA A 214 0.87 -11.71 17.77
N SER A 215 0.05 -12.75 17.88
CA SER A 215 0.43 -14.12 17.53
C SER A 215 0.75 -14.25 16.04
N SER A 216 -0.12 -13.73 15.17
CA SER A 216 0.09 -13.77 13.72
C SER A 216 1.29 -12.92 13.29
N LEU A 217 1.50 -11.74 13.90
CA LEU A 217 2.69 -10.92 13.65
C LEU A 217 3.98 -11.66 14.02
N TYR A 218 4.02 -12.29 15.20
CA TYR A 218 5.16 -13.09 15.62
C TYR A 218 5.41 -14.25 14.64
N GLU A 219 4.36 -14.93 14.20
CA GLU A 219 4.44 -16.03 13.25
C GLU A 219 5.05 -15.59 11.90
N ILE A 220 4.64 -14.43 11.39
CA ILE A 220 5.16 -13.83 10.15
C ILE A 220 6.64 -13.47 10.34
N LEU A 221 6.99 -12.73 11.39
CA LEU A 221 8.36 -12.28 11.65
C LEU A 221 9.32 -13.44 11.93
N ALA A 222 8.88 -14.49 12.63
CA ALA A 222 9.68 -15.69 12.91
C ALA A 222 10.06 -16.48 11.65
N ARG A 223 9.40 -16.23 10.51
CA ARG A 223 9.77 -16.79 9.19
C ARG A 223 10.78 -15.95 8.44
N GLY A 224 11.24 -14.83 9.00
CA GLY A 224 12.07 -13.85 8.31
C GLY A 224 11.31 -13.14 7.18
N ALA A 225 9.97 -13.07 7.28
CA ALA A 225 9.15 -12.37 6.31
C ALA A 225 9.07 -10.87 6.64
N SER A 226 9.07 -10.09 5.58
CA SER A 226 8.73 -8.68 5.55
C SER A 226 7.25 -8.48 5.79
N VAL A 227 6.88 -7.48 6.58
CA VAL A 227 5.48 -7.22 6.92
C VAL A 227 5.20 -5.74 7.10
N ASN A 228 4.18 -5.27 6.39
CA ASN A 228 3.59 -3.94 6.59
C ASN A 228 2.27 -4.07 7.34
N LEU A 229 2.12 -3.32 8.44
CA LEU A 229 0.91 -3.34 9.27
C LEU A 229 -0.10 -2.33 8.72
N TYR A 230 -1.20 -2.85 8.16
CA TYR A 230 -2.27 -2.04 7.57
C TYR A 230 -3.51 -2.05 8.50
N MET A 231 -3.91 -0.96 9.15
CA MET A 231 -3.23 0.32 9.33
C MET A 231 -2.40 0.34 10.61
N PHE A 232 -1.27 1.04 10.62
CA PHE A 232 -0.58 1.35 11.88
C PHE A 232 -1.23 2.54 12.61
N ILE A 233 -1.64 3.55 11.84
CA ILE A 233 -2.60 4.60 12.19
C ILE A 233 -3.49 4.77 10.96
N GLY A 234 -4.81 4.78 11.13
CA GLY A 234 -5.71 5.01 10.00
C GLY A 234 -6.09 6.49 9.85
N GLY A 235 -6.51 7.15 10.93
CA GLY A 235 -6.81 8.58 10.93
C GLY A 235 -8.25 8.89 10.50
N THR A 236 -8.44 9.88 9.64
CA THR A 236 -9.77 10.43 9.33
C THR A 236 -9.96 10.67 7.83
N ASN A 237 -11.08 10.20 7.30
CA ASN A 237 -11.60 10.59 5.99
C ASN A 237 -12.28 11.96 6.10
N PHE A 238 -11.49 13.04 6.12
CA PHE A 238 -12.04 14.39 6.16
C PHE A 238 -12.87 14.72 4.92
N ALA A 239 -13.73 15.74 5.04
CA ALA A 239 -14.58 16.24 3.95
C ALA A 239 -15.40 15.13 3.28
N TYR A 240 -15.07 14.79 2.02
CA TYR A 240 -15.80 13.82 1.19
C TYR A 240 -14.90 12.69 0.70
N TRP A 241 -13.82 12.41 1.42
CA TRP A 241 -12.79 11.47 0.97
C TRP A 241 -13.08 10.01 1.28
N ASN A 242 -14.18 9.70 1.99
CA ASN A 242 -14.56 8.30 2.23
C ASN A 242 -14.96 7.60 0.91
N GLY A 243 -14.64 6.32 0.81
CA GLY A 243 -15.07 5.45 -0.28
C GLY A 243 -16.47 4.86 -0.06
N ALA A 244 -16.75 3.81 -0.82
CA ALA A 244 -17.83 2.86 -0.60
C ALA A 244 -17.47 1.46 -1.15
N ASN A 245 -18.07 0.40 -0.59
CA ASN A 245 -18.05 -0.92 -1.23
C ASN A 245 -19.37 -1.19 -1.97
N THR A 246 -19.41 -2.27 -2.77
CA THR A 246 -20.58 -2.75 -3.49
C THR A 246 -21.09 -4.07 -2.89
N PRO A 247 -22.41 -4.28 -2.66
CA PRO A 247 -23.51 -3.31 -2.82
C PRO A 247 -23.32 -2.03 -2.01
N TYR A 248 -23.84 -0.89 -2.50
CA TYR A 248 -23.47 0.45 -2.01
C TYR A 248 -23.54 0.56 -0.48
N ALA A 249 -22.37 0.58 0.15
CA ALA A 249 -22.17 0.70 1.58
C ALA A 249 -21.00 1.67 1.81
N PRO A 250 -21.27 2.94 2.16
CA PRO A 250 -20.21 3.93 2.38
C PRO A 250 -19.49 3.68 3.71
N GLN A 251 -18.17 3.80 3.69
CA GLN A 251 -17.37 3.82 4.92
C GLN A 251 -17.59 5.15 5.67
N PRO A 252 -17.42 5.17 7.02
CA PRO A 252 -17.60 6.37 7.81
C PRO A 252 -16.44 7.37 7.67
N THR A 253 -16.63 8.54 8.27
CA THR A 253 -15.61 9.59 8.39
C THR A 253 -14.41 9.12 9.19
N SER A 254 -14.64 8.40 10.30
CA SER A 254 -13.54 7.82 11.07
C SER A 254 -12.88 6.72 10.26
N TYR A 255 -11.56 6.77 10.18
CA TYR A 255 -10.73 5.67 9.72
C TYR A 255 -9.86 5.17 10.89
N ASP A 256 -10.41 5.14 12.12
CA ASP A 256 -9.72 4.62 13.31
C ASP A 256 -9.17 3.21 13.07
N TYR A 257 -9.95 2.39 12.35
CA TYR A 257 -9.58 1.05 11.89
C TYR A 257 -9.38 0.03 13.02
N ASP A 258 -9.58 0.40 14.30
CA ASP A 258 -9.03 -0.34 15.45
C ASP A 258 -7.51 -0.52 15.30
N ALA A 259 -6.82 0.51 14.77
CA ALA A 259 -5.38 0.48 14.54
C ALA A 259 -4.59 0.56 15.86
N PRO A 260 -3.29 0.20 15.86
CA PRO A 260 -2.42 0.34 17.02
C PRO A 260 -2.37 1.77 17.57
N LEU A 261 -2.37 2.78 16.70
CA LEU A 261 -2.64 4.17 17.08
C LEU A 261 -4.09 4.50 16.75
N SER A 262 -4.82 5.09 17.69
CA SER A 262 -6.21 5.52 17.46
C SER A 262 -6.29 6.60 16.37
N GLU A 263 -7.50 6.91 15.91
CA GLU A 263 -7.75 8.03 14.99
C GLU A 263 -7.05 9.34 15.40
N ALA A 264 -7.00 9.64 16.70
CA ALA A 264 -6.38 10.84 17.25
C ALA A 264 -4.87 10.70 17.56
N GLY A 265 -4.27 9.53 17.26
CA GLY A 265 -2.86 9.25 17.50
C GLY A 265 -2.54 8.74 18.91
N ASP A 266 -3.52 8.26 19.67
CA ASP A 266 -3.29 7.75 21.02
C ASP A 266 -2.55 6.41 21.01
N LEU A 267 -1.71 6.20 22.02
CA LEU A 267 -1.04 4.92 22.24
C LEU A 267 -2.03 3.92 22.88
N THR A 268 -2.47 2.92 22.11
CA THR A 268 -3.40 1.89 22.60
C THR A 268 -2.67 0.70 23.26
N GLU A 269 -3.40 -0.21 23.90
CA GLU A 269 -2.85 -1.49 24.34
C GLU A 269 -2.23 -2.28 23.17
N LYS A 270 -2.89 -2.25 22.01
CA LYS A 270 -2.43 -2.91 20.77
C LYS A 270 -1.06 -2.38 20.36
N TYR A 271 -0.83 -1.06 20.42
CA TYR A 271 0.50 -0.47 20.19
C TYR A 271 1.58 -1.09 21.09
N PHE A 272 1.34 -1.14 22.40
CA PHE A 272 2.34 -1.64 23.36
C PHE A 272 2.61 -3.14 23.20
N VAL A 273 1.61 -3.95 22.85
CA VAL A 273 1.79 -5.38 22.61
C VAL A 273 2.58 -5.63 21.33
N LEU A 274 2.25 -4.97 20.22
CA LEU A 274 2.98 -5.16 18.96
C LEU A 274 4.43 -4.67 19.08
N ARG A 275 4.67 -3.59 19.82
CA ARG A 275 6.03 -3.15 20.15
C ARG A 275 6.85 -4.24 20.85
N LYS A 276 6.24 -4.98 21.80
CA LYS A 276 6.92 -6.10 22.48
C LYS A 276 7.22 -7.24 21.50
N VAL A 277 6.30 -7.59 20.60
CA VAL A 277 6.52 -8.64 19.59
C VAL A 277 7.71 -8.28 18.70
N ILE A 278 7.77 -7.05 18.20
CA ILE A 278 8.89 -6.57 17.37
C ILE A 278 10.20 -6.65 18.15
N GLN A 279 10.22 -6.24 19.42
CA GLN A 279 11.41 -6.34 20.27
C GLN A 279 11.91 -7.77 20.52
N MET A 280 11.05 -8.79 20.40
CA MET A 280 11.48 -10.19 20.56
C MET A 280 12.27 -10.70 19.36
N VAL A 281 12.01 -10.15 18.16
CA VAL A 281 12.63 -10.59 16.90
C VAL A 281 13.75 -9.66 16.42
N SER A 282 13.70 -8.38 16.80
CA SER A 282 14.79 -7.43 16.57
C SER A 282 15.86 -7.67 17.64
N ALA A 283 16.98 -8.31 17.28
CA ALA A 283 18.12 -8.47 18.18
C ALA A 283 18.55 -7.11 18.78
N PRO A 284 19.08 -7.06 20.03
CA PRO A 284 19.60 -5.82 20.58
C PRO A 284 20.68 -5.27 19.64
N LEU A 285 20.60 -3.96 19.34
CA LEU A 285 21.36 -3.18 18.34
C LEU A 285 22.91 -3.24 18.42
N GLY A 286 23.50 -4.17 19.17
CA GLY A 286 24.95 -4.27 19.40
C GLY A 286 25.65 -5.53 18.88
N ALA A 287 24.99 -6.41 18.12
CA ALA A 287 25.59 -7.71 17.76
C ALA A 287 25.52 -8.11 16.27
N LEU A 288 24.91 -7.32 15.39
CA LEU A 288 24.80 -7.67 13.98
C LEU A 288 25.27 -6.48 13.15
N GLY A 289 26.45 -6.62 12.55
CA GLY A 289 26.94 -5.68 11.55
C GLY A 289 25.96 -5.65 10.37
N HIS A 290 25.50 -4.45 10.03
CA HIS A 290 24.92 -3.92 8.77
C HIS A 290 24.07 -4.79 7.79
N ASP A 291 23.83 -6.08 8.02
CA ASP A 291 23.29 -7.00 7.02
C ASP A 291 21.92 -7.62 7.37
N CYS A 292 21.29 -7.19 8.47
CA CYS A 292 19.91 -7.55 8.78
C CYS A 292 19.04 -6.29 8.88
N ILE A 293 18.69 -5.73 7.73
CA ILE A 293 17.47 -4.91 7.65
C ILE A 293 16.32 -5.91 7.72
N ALA A 294 15.49 -5.80 8.76
CA ALA A 294 14.16 -6.38 8.72
C ALA A 294 13.38 -5.63 7.64
N ILE A 295 13.55 -6.09 6.39
CA ILE A 295 12.67 -5.76 5.28
C ILE A 295 11.36 -6.43 5.62
#